data_AF-A0A9P5MAY9-F1
#
_entry.id   AF-A0A9P5MAY9-F1
#
_cell.length_a   1.000
_cell.length_b   1.000
_cell.length_c   1.000
_cell.angle_alpha   90.00
_cell.angle_beta   90.00
_cell.angle_gamma   90.00
#
_symmetry.space_group_name_H-M   'P 1'
#
loop_
_entity.id
_entity.type
_entity.pdbx_description
1 polymer ?
#
loop_
_entity_poly.entity_id
_entity_poly.type
_entity_poly.pdbx_seq_one_letter_code
_entity_poly.pdbx_strand_id
1 'polypeptide(L)'
;GRPWTASELRRKSFKDLHVLWYVLARERNLLATQRQTVARYGMWDRTRFSYPELDLKCRTTQARIKQVLNERRLAYLGASQVLGKIIARKNAAPKQVETSSAA
;
A
#
# COMPACT_ATOMS: atom_id res chain seq x y z
N GLY A 1 11.81 16.46 5.27
CA GLY A 1 11.65 15.89 3.90
C GLY A 1 10.19 15.87 3.47
N ARG A 2 9.93 15.63 2.18
CA ARG A 2 8.58 15.51 1.59
C ARG A 2 7.99 14.09 1.82
N PRO A 3 6.68 13.93 2.03
CA PRO A 3 6.04 12.61 2.12
C PRO A 3 5.95 11.91 0.76
N TRP A 4 6.00 10.58 0.74
CA TRP A 4 5.90 9.78 -0.49
C TRP A 4 4.54 9.90 -1.14
N THR A 5 4.48 10.01 -2.46
CA THR A 5 3.23 10.05 -3.22
C THR A 5 2.69 8.65 -3.54
N ALA A 6 1.38 8.53 -3.74
CA ALA A 6 0.77 7.26 -4.13
C ALA A 6 1.35 6.73 -5.46
N SER A 7 1.60 7.62 -6.43
CA SER A 7 2.17 7.25 -7.74
C SER A 7 3.58 6.65 -7.63
N GLU A 8 4.42 7.15 -6.72
CA GLU A 8 5.73 6.54 -6.45
C GLU A 8 5.60 5.17 -5.77
N LEU A 9 4.69 5.05 -4.80
CA LEU A 9 4.48 3.81 -4.04
C LEU A 9 3.90 2.67 -4.89
N ARG A 10 3.08 2.98 -5.90
CA ARG A 10 2.54 1.97 -6.83
C ARG A 10 3.62 1.21 -7.59
N ARG A 11 4.78 1.84 -7.84
CA ARG A 11 5.91 1.22 -8.57
C ARG A 11 6.80 0.33 -7.70
N LYS A 12 6.55 0.25 -6.40
CA LYS A 12 7.39 -0.53 -5.45
C LYS A 12 6.84 -1.92 -5.18
N SER A 13 7.73 -2.90 -4.93
CA SER A 13 7.32 -4.25 -4.58
C SER A 13 6.63 -4.30 -3.21
N PHE A 14 5.92 -5.39 -2.89
CA PHE A 14 5.34 -5.57 -1.57
C PHE A 14 6.41 -5.56 -0.46
N LYS A 15 7.55 -6.22 -0.70
CA LYS A 15 8.68 -6.26 0.24
C LYS A 15 9.23 -4.86 0.53
N ASP A 16 9.40 -4.04 -0.50
CA ASP A 16 9.88 -2.66 -0.32
C ASP A 16 8.89 -1.80 0.46
N LEU A 17 7.59 -1.93 0.18
CA LEU A 17 6.54 -1.23 0.93
C LEU A 17 6.51 -1.65 2.40
N HIS A 18 6.74 -2.93 2.67
CA HIS A 18 6.80 -3.47 4.03
C HIS A 18 8.03 -2.95 4.80
N VAL A 19 9.21 -2.96 4.17
CA VAL A 19 10.42 -2.37 4.77
C VAL A 19 10.22 -0.87 5.02
N LEU A 20 9.67 -0.14 4.04
CA LEU A 20 9.38 1.29 4.19
C LEU A 20 8.42 1.56 5.35
N TRP A 21 7.39 0.71 5.53
CA TRP A 21 6.47 0.81 6.65
C TRP A 21 7.19 0.77 8.01
N TYR A 22 8.14 -0.17 8.18
CA TYR A 22 8.91 -0.28 9.42
C TYR A 22 9.88 0.87 9.63
N VAL A 23 10.52 1.36 8.57
CA VAL A 23 11.38 2.56 8.65
C VAL A 23 10.57 3.75 9.16
N LEU A 24 9.36 3.95 8.61
CA LEU A 24 8.46 5.02 9.06
C LEU A 24 7.97 4.81 10.49
N ALA A 25 7.67 3.57 10.90
CA ALA A 25 7.25 3.27 12.27
C ALA A 25 8.39 3.57 13.27
N ARG A 26 9.62 3.21 12.93
CA ARG A 26 10.81 3.53 13.76
C ARG A 26 11.03 5.04 13.88
N GLU A 27 10.89 5.78 12.78
CA GLU A 27 11.01 7.25 12.79
C GLU A 27 9.97 7.89 13.71
N ARG A 28 8.72 7.43 13.64
CA ARG A 28 7.65 7.93 14.53
C ARG A 28 7.94 7.64 16.00
N ASN A 29 8.49 6.48 16.32
CA ASN A 29 8.91 6.16 17.69
C ASN A 29 10.03 7.09 18.16
N LEU A 30 11.01 7.38 17.31
CA LEU A 30 12.09 8.33 17.61
C LEU A 30 11.53 9.73 17.89
N LEU A 31 10.64 10.24 17.02
CA LEU A 31 10.00 11.55 17.19
C LEU A 31 9.18 11.62 18.49
N ALA A 32 8.50 10.54 18.86
CA ALA A 32 7.75 10.45 20.11
C ALA A 32 8.68 10.51 21.34
N THR A 33 9.78 9.77 21.34
CA THR A 33 10.77 9.82 22.42
C THR A 33 11.40 11.20 22.52
N GLN A 34 11.81 11.81 21.41
CA GLN A 34 12.39 13.16 21.41
C GLN A 34 11.41 14.20 21.96
N ARG A 35 10.15 14.15 21.52
CA ARG A 35 9.08 15.01 22.03
C ARG A 35 8.93 14.87 23.55
N GLN A 36 8.97 13.63 24.06
CA GLN A 36 8.87 13.38 25.50
C GLN A 36 10.09 13.87 26.27
N THR A 37 11.29 13.72 25.71
CA THR A 37 12.53 14.24 26.28
C THR A 37 12.49 15.77 26.40
N VAL A 38 12.11 16.47 25.33
CA VAL A 38 11.96 17.92 25.32
C VAL A 38 10.94 18.38 26.36
N ALA A 39 9.80 17.68 26.45
CA ALA A 39 8.78 17.92 27.45
C ALA A 39 9.32 17.80 28.89
N ARG A 40 10.14 16.78 29.16
CA ARG A 40 10.75 16.55 30.49
C ARG A 40 11.73 17.64 30.90
N TYR A 41 12.55 18.12 29.97
CA TYR A 41 13.56 19.15 30.27
C TYR A 41 13.00 20.57 30.28
N GLY A 42 11.69 20.77 30.14
CA GLY A 42 11.08 22.10 30.18
C GLY A 42 11.42 22.96 28.96
N MET A 43 12.04 22.40 27.93
CA MET A 43 12.49 23.12 26.73
C MET A 43 11.36 23.24 25.71
N TRP A 44 10.21 23.76 26.14
CA TRP A 44 8.99 23.88 25.33
C TRP A 44 9.07 25.06 24.35
N ASP A 45 10.18 25.25 23.63
CA ASP A 45 10.19 26.19 22.53
C ASP A 45 9.38 25.59 21.36
N ARG A 46 8.07 25.88 21.38
CA ARG A 46 7.09 25.42 20.39
C ARG A 46 7.44 25.86 18.96
N THR A 47 8.34 26.83 18.79
CA THR A 47 8.72 27.35 17.47
C THR A 47 9.88 26.59 16.82
N ARG A 48 10.72 25.88 17.59
CA ARG A 48 11.91 25.19 17.04
C ARG A 48 11.69 23.75 16.62
N PHE A 49 10.68 23.09 17.16
CA PHE A 49 10.50 21.65 16.95
C PHE A 49 9.16 21.30 16.32
N SER A 50 9.17 21.10 15.00
CA SER A 50 7.99 20.68 14.21
C SER A 50 7.69 19.17 14.32
N TYR A 51 7.77 18.59 15.53
CA TYR A 51 7.49 17.16 15.76
C TYR A 51 6.13 16.69 15.23
N PRO A 52 5.01 17.43 15.46
CA PRO A 52 3.71 17.02 14.94
C PRO A 52 3.65 17.02 13.40
N GLU A 53 4.31 17.98 12.76
CA GLU A 53 4.34 18.10 11.31
C GLU A 53 5.17 16.97 10.67
N LEU A 54 6.28 16.58 11.31
CA LEU A 54 7.11 15.46 10.89
C LEU A 54 6.37 14.11 11.05
N ASP A 55 5.70 13.91 12.19
CA ASP A 55 4.86 12.72 12.42
C ASP A 55 3.73 12.65 11.39
N LEU A 56 3.09 13.80 11.09
CA LEU A 56 2.05 13.87 10.07
C LEU A 56 2.55 13.41 8.71
N LYS A 57 3.74 13.85 8.27
CA LYS A 57 4.34 13.42 6.99
C LYS A 57 4.58 11.91 6.95
N CYS A 58 5.01 11.31 8.06
CA CYS A 58 5.18 9.86 8.18
C CYS A 58 3.83 9.14 8.07
N ARG A 59 2.82 9.63 8.80
CA ARG A 59 1.45 9.09 8.78
C ARG A 59 0.79 9.21 7.41
N THR A 60 1.01 10.32 6.70
CA THR A 60 0.53 10.50 5.32
C THR A 60 1.10 9.44 4.40
N THR A 61 2.40 9.14 4.52
CA THR A 61 3.02 8.06 3.75
C THR A 61 2.43 6.70 4.11
N GLN A 62 2.27 6.39 5.41
CA GLN A 62 1.64 5.15 5.87
C GLN A 62 0.21 4.99 5.34
N ALA A 63 -0.60 6.06 5.34
CA ALA A 63 -1.94 6.04 4.77
C ALA A 63 -1.93 5.71 3.28
N ARG A 64 -1.00 6.28 2.51
CA ARG A 64 -0.84 6.02 1.07
C ARG A 64 -0.37 4.59 0.80
N ILE A 65 0.50 4.02 1.64
CA ILE A 65 0.89 2.60 1.54
C ILE A 65 -0.36 1.72 1.69
N LYS A 66 -1.21 1.97 2.70
CA LYS A 66 -2.46 1.23 2.89
C LYS A 66 -3.40 1.37 1.70
N GLN A 67 -3.54 2.58 1.16
CA GLN A 67 -4.33 2.83 -0.04
C GLN A 67 -3.83 1.99 -1.22
N VAL A 68 -2.53 2.02 -1.53
CA VAL A 68 -1.94 1.26 -2.66
C VAL A 68 -2.12 -0.25 -2.48
N LEU A 69 -1.98 -0.77 -1.25
CA LEU A 69 -2.22 -2.19 -0.98
C LEU A 69 -3.69 -2.58 -1.20
N ASN A 70 -4.62 -1.72 -0.80
CA ASN A 70 -6.05 -1.94 -1.05
C ASN A 70 -6.39 -1.90 -2.54
N GLU A 71 -5.85 -0.93 -3.28
CA GLU A 71 -5.98 -0.84 -4.75
C GLU A 71 -5.51 -2.14 -5.42
N ARG A 72 -4.35 -2.67 -5.02
CA ARG A 72 -3.80 -3.94 -5.56
C ARG A 72 -4.70 -5.13 -5.25
N ARG A 73 -5.23 -5.23 -4.03
CA ARG A 73 -6.16 -6.28 -3.64
C ARG A 73 -7.44 -6.22 -4.49
N LEU A 74 -8.03 -5.04 -4.66
CA LEU A 74 -9.24 -4.86 -5.47
C LEU A 74 -8.99 -5.22 -6.93
N ALA A 75 -7.85 -4.82 -7.50
CA ALA A 75 -7.47 -5.17 -8.87
C ALA A 75 -7.33 -6.69 -9.07
N TYR A 76 -6.71 -7.39 -8.10
CA TYR A 76 -6.60 -8.85 -8.14
C TYR A 76 -7.97 -9.54 -8.08
N LEU A 77 -8.86 -9.10 -7.19
CA LEU A 77 -10.21 -9.66 -7.09
C LEU A 77 -11.01 -9.43 -8.38
N GLY A 78 -10.93 -8.24 -8.96
CA GLY A 78 -11.55 -7.93 -10.25
C GLY A 78 -11.03 -8.82 -11.37
N ALA A 79 -9.70 -9.00 -11.47
CA ALA A 79 -9.09 -9.88 -12.46
C ALA A 79 -9.51 -11.35 -12.29
N SER A 80 -9.56 -11.84 -11.05
CA SER A 80 -10.01 -13.20 -10.74
C SER A 80 -11.46 -13.45 -11.15
N GLN A 81 -12.35 -12.48 -10.90
CA GLN A 81 -13.75 -12.55 -11.34
C GLN A 81 -13.88 -12.60 -12.87
N VAL A 82 -13.11 -11.78 -13.59
CA VAL A 82 -13.10 -11.79 -15.06
C VAL A 82 -12.61 -13.14 -15.58
N LEU A 83 -11.53 -13.67 -15.02
CA LEU A 83 -11.01 -14.98 -15.37
C LEU A 83 -12.05 -16.09 -15.12
N GLY A 84 -12.73 -16.07 -13.97
CA GLY A 84 -13.82 -17.00 -13.66
C GLY A 84 -14.95 -16.96 -14.69
N LYS A 85 -15.35 -15.77 -15.14
CA LYS A 85 -16.35 -15.61 -16.21
C LYS A 85 -15.87 -16.16 -17.55
N ILE A 86 -14.60 -15.94 -17.90
CA ILE A 86 -14.00 -16.47 -19.14
C ILE A 86 -13.99 -18.01 -19.10
N ILE A 87 -13.58 -18.60 -17.98
CA ILE A 87 -13.56 -20.06 -17.80
C ILE A 87 -14.98 -20.64 -17.88
N ALA A 88 -15.95 -20.01 -17.19
CA ALA A 88 -17.35 -20.44 -17.25
C ALA A 88 -17.90 -20.38 -18.69
N ARG A 89 -17.60 -19.30 -19.43
CA ARG A 89 -17.99 -19.18 -20.84
C ARG A 89 -17.34 -20.25 -21.73
N LYS A 90 -16.07 -20.58 -21.51
CA LYS A 90 -15.36 -21.63 -22.24
C LYS A 90 -15.95 -23.02 -21.96
N ASN A 91 -16.35 -23.29 -20.72
CA ASN A 91 -16.97 -24.55 -20.34
C ASN A 91 -18.43 -24.68 -20.81
N ALA A 92 -19.14 -23.55 -20.94
CA ALA A 92 -20.50 -23.51 -21.47
C ALA A 92 -20.55 -23.56 -23.02
N ALA A 93 -19.43 -23.29 -23.70
CA ALA A 93 -19.33 -23.52 -25.14
C ALA A 93 -19.30 -25.04 -25.39
N PRO A 94 -20.26 -25.60 -26.15
CA PRO A 94 -20.21 -27.02 -26.49
C PRO A 94 -18.89 -27.30 -27.22
N LYS A 95 -18.18 -28.37 -26.81
CA LYS A 95 -17.12 -28.95 -27.66
C LYS A 95 -17.78 -29.19 -29.00
N GLN A 96 -17.31 -28.49 -30.04
CA GLN A 96 -17.66 -28.81 -31.43
C GLN A 96 -17.47 -30.32 -31.55
N VAL A 97 -18.57 -31.04 -31.69
CA VAL A 97 -18.56 -32.48 -31.88
C VAL A 97 -17.79 -32.67 -33.18
N GLU A 98 -16.65 -33.36 -33.13
CA GLU A 98 -15.91 -33.81 -34.30
C GLU A 98 -16.79 -34.83 -35.06
N THR A 99 -17.88 -34.37 -35.66
CA THR A 99 -18.64 -35.10 -36.68
C THR A 99 -18.17 -34.59 -38.03
N SER A 100 -16.93 -34.90 -38.41
CA SER A 100 -16.51 -34.92 -39.83
C SER A 100 -15.10 -35.48 -39.97
N SER A 101 -15.01 -36.81 -39.95
CA SER A 101 -14.05 -37.58 -40.75
C SER A 101 -14.71 -38.94 -40.92
N ALA A 102 -15.64 -39.04 -41.88
CA ALA A 102 -15.38 -39.63 -43.19
C ALA A 102 -15.33 -41.17 -43.05
N ALA A 103 -16.35 -41.90 -43.49
CA ALA A 103 -16.63 -42.20 -44.91
C ALA A 103 -15.47 -42.95 -45.56
#